data_AF-A0A9W4WGU6-F1
#
_entry.id   AF-A0A9W4WGU6-F1
#
_cell.length_a   1.000
_cell.length_b   1.000
_cell.length_c   1.000
_cell.angle_alpha   90.00
_cell.angle_beta   90.00
_cell.angle_gamma   90.00
#
_symmetry.space_group_name_H-M   'P 1'
#
loop_
_entity.id
_entity.type
_entity.pdbx_description
1 polymer ?
#
loop_
_entity_poly.entity_id
_entity_poly.type
_entity_poly.pdbx_seq_one_letter_code
_entity_poly.pdbx_strand_id
1 'polypeptide(L)'
;MYIKTLKHMREQLARKAKLKEIYAPFANLQKGSEEYERLANSGRVWEDYFQPSDSRRLGYVDLQQEFNGLLERIDDLRGRLSVLELARKLVPRYAQQSIMIEHNPLQVVDAVRIFEQLKFGQRFGPMGMLLMPSSKLPDLAEPDECSATAELRNHIIASQWIADNATAKHHTSGITETEMRDLAALSIKGTASEATAYGM
;
A
#
# COMPACT_ATOMS: atom_id res chain seq x y z
N MET A 1 30.88 -9.21 -24.16
CA MET A 1 30.32 -7.84 -24.31
C MET A 1 29.21 -7.80 -25.36
N TYR A 2 29.42 -8.35 -26.57
CA TYR A 2 28.47 -8.34 -27.69
C TYR A 2 27.07 -8.97 -27.42
N ILE A 3 27.01 -10.06 -26.65
CA ILE A 3 25.75 -10.77 -26.35
C ILE A 3 24.81 -9.94 -25.44
N LYS A 4 25.36 -9.19 -24.48
CA LYS A 4 24.57 -8.31 -23.60
C LYS A 4 23.94 -7.16 -24.39
N THR A 5 24.66 -6.60 -25.35
CA THR A 5 24.19 -5.52 -26.23
C THR A 5 23.07 -5.98 -27.15
N LEU A 6 23.19 -7.18 -27.74
CA LEU A 6 22.13 -7.77 -28.58
C LEU A 6 20.85 -8.09 -27.82
N LYS A 7 20.97 -8.63 -26.59
CA LYS A 7 19.82 -8.87 -25.72
C LYS A 7 19.09 -7.57 -25.38
N HIS A 8 19.83 -6.54 -24.98
CA HIS A 8 19.28 -5.24 -24.66
C HIS A 8 18.56 -4.58 -25.85
N MET A 9 19.14 -4.65 -27.06
CA MET A 9 18.48 -4.13 -28.27
C MET A 9 17.18 -4.86 -28.59
N ARG A 10 17.15 -6.19 -28.45
CA ARG A 10 15.90 -6.97 -28.63
C ARG A 10 14.82 -6.58 -27.64
N GLU A 11 15.19 -6.40 -26.36
CA GLU A 11 14.26 -5.96 -25.32
C GLU A 11 13.72 -4.55 -25.60
N GLN A 12 14.57 -3.62 -26.06
CA GLN A 12 14.13 -2.29 -26.46
C GLN A 12 13.16 -2.32 -27.64
N LEU A 13 13.43 -3.15 -28.66
CA LEU A 13 12.54 -3.30 -29.82
C LEU A 13 11.19 -3.90 -29.41
N ALA A 14 11.20 -4.94 -28.56
CA ALA A 14 9.99 -5.54 -28.03
C ALA A 14 9.18 -4.54 -27.20
N ARG A 15 9.83 -3.74 -26.34
CA ARG A 15 9.19 -2.67 -25.58
C ARG A 15 8.57 -1.62 -26.49
N LYS A 16 9.29 -1.15 -27.52
CA LYS A 16 8.77 -0.17 -28.48
C LYS A 16 7.57 -0.71 -29.26
N ALA A 17 7.62 -1.96 -29.72
CA ALA A 17 6.50 -2.60 -30.38
C ALA A 17 5.28 -2.68 -29.46
N LYS A 18 5.48 -3.05 -28.20
CA LYS A 18 4.42 -3.11 -27.20
C LYS A 18 3.80 -1.75 -26.90
N LEU A 19 4.62 -0.71 -26.75
CA LEU A 19 4.11 0.64 -26.56
C LEU A 19 3.33 1.12 -27.78
N LYS A 20 3.74 0.80 -29.00
CA LYS A 20 2.96 1.14 -30.20
C LYS A 20 1.59 0.46 -30.22
N GLU A 21 1.51 -0.79 -29.77
CA GLU A 21 0.25 -1.52 -29.62
C GLU A 21 -0.67 -0.83 -28.60
N ILE A 22 -0.14 -0.53 -27.41
CA ILE A 22 -0.89 0.13 -26.32
C ILE A 22 -1.38 1.52 -26.76
N TYR A 23 -0.49 2.34 -27.31
CA TYR A 23 -0.78 3.72 -27.71
C TYR A 23 -1.38 3.85 -29.12
N ALA A 24 -1.77 2.75 -29.76
CA ALA A 24 -2.45 2.76 -31.06
C ALA A 24 -3.65 3.73 -31.14
N PRO A 25 -4.46 3.94 -30.07
CA PRO A 25 -5.55 4.92 -30.10
C PRO A 25 -5.11 6.37 -30.41
N PHE A 26 -3.85 6.74 -30.14
CA PHE A 26 -3.33 8.07 -30.47
C PHE A 26 -2.90 8.23 -31.92
N ALA A 27 -2.80 7.15 -32.71
CA ALA A 27 -2.16 7.16 -34.03
C ALA A 27 -2.81 8.12 -35.03
N ASN A 28 -4.13 8.38 -34.88
CA ASN A 28 -4.90 9.25 -35.76
C ASN A 28 -5.23 10.62 -35.13
N LEU A 29 -4.71 10.90 -33.93
CA LEU A 29 -4.95 12.16 -33.23
C LEU A 29 -3.80 13.13 -33.47
N GLN A 30 -4.13 14.37 -33.78
CA GLN A 30 -3.13 15.42 -33.86
C GLN A 30 -2.65 15.77 -32.46
N LYS A 31 -1.34 15.68 -32.23
CA LYS A 31 -0.74 16.03 -30.93
C LYS A 31 -1.10 17.48 -30.57
N GLY A 32 -1.65 17.67 -29.37
CA GLY A 32 -2.12 18.96 -28.86
C GLY A 32 -3.53 19.36 -29.28
N SER A 33 -4.26 18.51 -30.03
CA SER A 33 -5.70 18.71 -30.22
C SER A 33 -6.46 18.44 -28.93
N GLU A 34 -7.70 18.96 -28.83
CA GLU A 34 -8.53 18.74 -27.64
C GLU A 34 -8.79 17.24 -27.40
N GLU A 35 -9.01 16.47 -28.47
CA GLU A 35 -9.21 15.02 -28.40
C GLU A 35 -7.96 14.28 -27.94
N TYR A 36 -6.78 14.71 -28.39
CA TYR A 36 -5.50 14.17 -27.95
C TYR A 36 -5.31 14.40 -26.44
N GLU A 37 -5.48 15.63 -25.98
CA GLU A 37 -5.30 15.98 -24.56
C GLU A 37 -6.34 15.30 -23.67
N ARG A 38 -7.60 15.21 -24.14
CA ARG A 38 -8.65 14.49 -23.42
C ARG A 38 -8.29 13.01 -23.25
N LEU A 39 -7.81 12.35 -24.30
CA LEU A 39 -7.40 10.94 -24.22
C LEU A 39 -6.17 10.78 -23.31
N ALA A 40 -5.17 11.64 -23.44
CA ALA A 40 -3.96 11.64 -22.62
C ALA A 40 -4.26 11.78 -21.12
N ASN A 41 -5.20 12.66 -20.76
CA ASN A 41 -5.58 12.91 -19.38
C ASN A 41 -6.58 11.88 -18.82
N SER A 42 -7.16 11.03 -19.66
CA SER A 42 -8.22 10.10 -19.23
C SER A 42 -7.72 8.80 -18.58
N GLY A 43 -6.45 8.43 -18.78
CA GLY A 43 -5.93 7.12 -18.37
C GLY A 43 -6.47 5.91 -19.15
N ARG A 44 -7.48 6.10 -20.02
CA ARG A 44 -8.21 5.01 -20.70
C ARG A 44 -7.34 4.10 -21.56
N VAL A 45 -6.29 4.63 -22.18
CA VAL A 45 -5.39 3.82 -23.02
C VAL A 45 -4.76 2.67 -22.25
N TRP A 46 -4.41 2.90 -20.99
CA TRP A 46 -3.89 1.84 -20.12
C TRP A 46 -4.99 0.97 -19.53
N GLU A 47 -6.12 1.59 -19.13
CA GLU A 47 -7.30 0.87 -18.60
C GLU A 47 -7.86 -0.12 -19.63
N ASP A 48 -8.06 0.31 -20.88
CA ASP A 48 -8.62 -0.51 -21.96
C ASP A 48 -7.67 -1.64 -22.38
N TYR A 49 -6.35 -1.40 -22.25
CA TYR A 49 -5.35 -2.40 -22.58
C TYR A 49 -5.21 -3.48 -21.51
N PHE A 50 -5.04 -3.07 -20.25
CA PHE A 50 -4.83 -3.99 -19.13
C PHE A 50 -6.13 -4.54 -18.54
N GLN A 51 -7.23 -3.82 -18.69
CA GLN A 51 -8.55 -4.15 -18.17
C GLN A 51 -8.46 -4.67 -16.73
N PRO A 52 -7.87 -3.89 -15.81
CA PRO A 52 -7.58 -4.34 -14.44
C PRO A 52 -8.85 -4.76 -13.68
N SER A 53 -10.01 -4.24 -14.09
CA SER A 53 -11.33 -4.58 -13.56
C SER A 53 -11.94 -5.87 -14.13
N ASP A 54 -11.38 -6.44 -15.20
CA ASP A 54 -11.85 -7.69 -15.78
C ASP A 54 -11.26 -8.90 -15.05
N SER A 55 -11.86 -9.22 -13.91
CA SER A 55 -11.46 -10.34 -13.06
C SER A 55 -11.52 -11.69 -13.75
N ARG A 56 -12.33 -11.85 -14.81
CA ARG A 56 -12.38 -13.11 -15.57
C ARG A 56 -11.18 -13.21 -16.49
N ARG A 57 -10.89 -12.16 -17.27
CA ARG A 57 -9.72 -12.12 -18.16
C ARG A 57 -8.41 -12.29 -17.41
N LEU A 58 -8.32 -11.73 -16.21
CA LEU A 58 -7.14 -11.85 -15.35
C LEU A 58 -7.07 -13.19 -14.59
N GLY A 59 -8.07 -14.07 -14.74
CA GLY A 59 -8.09 -15.40 -14.14
C GLY A 59 -8.43 -15.42 -12.65
N TYR A 60 -8.77 -14.28 -12.05
CA TYR A 60 -9.13 -14.22 -10.63
C TYR A 60 -10.40 -15.01 -10.31
N VAL A 61 -11.37 -15.06 -11.23
CA VAL A 61 -12.59 -15.85 -11.04
C VAL A 61 -12.28 -17.34 -11.01
N ASP A 62 -11.41 -17.82 -11.90
CA ASP A 62 -11.04 -19.24 -11.95
C ASP A 62 -10.24 -19.63 -10.70
N LEU A 63 -9.30 -18.79 -10.28
CA LEU A 63 -8.56 -18.98 -9.02
C LEU A 63 -9.51 -19.00 -7.80
N GLN A 64 -10.48 -18.10 -7.75
CA GLN A 64 -11.45 -18.08 -6.65
C GLN A 64 -12.26 -19.38 -6.58
N GLN A 65 -12.63 -19.94 -7.72
CA GLN A 65 -13.32 -21.24 -7.79
C GLN A 65 -12.40 -22.39 -7.39
N GLU A 66 -11.17 -22.42 -7.90
CA GLU A 66 -10.15 -23.43 -7.57
C GLU A 66 -9.89 -23.49 -6.06
N PHE A 67 -9.78 -22.34 -5.41
CA PHE A 67 -9.48 -22.22 -4.00
C PHE A 67 -10.70 -22.02 -3.10
N ASN A 68 -11.93 -22.25 -3.60
CA ASN A 68 -13.16 -21.99 -2.85
C ASN A 68 -13.17 -22.68 -1.48
N GLY A 69 -12.77 -23.95 -1.40
CA GLY A 69 -12.72 -24.68 -0.13
C GLY A 69 -11.69 -24.12 0.87
N LEU A 70 -10.61 -23.48 0.41
CA LEU A 70 -9.67 -22.79 1.29
C LEU A 70 -10.27 -21.47 1.80
N LEU A 71 -10.94 -20.72 0.92
CA LEU A 71 -11.60 -19.47 1.27
C LEU A 71 -12.71 -19.70 2.30
N GLU A 72 -13.54 -20.73 2.13
CA GLU A 72 -14.57 -21.13 3.10
C GLU A 72 -13.97 -21.45 4.48
N ARG A 73 -12.82 -22.14 4.52
CA ARG A 73 -12.12 -22.44 5.78
C ARG A 73 -11.55 -21.18 6.45
N ILE A 74 -11.06 -20.23 5.66
CA ILE A 74 -10.59 -18.92 6.17
C ILE A 74 -11.77 -18.14 6.74
N ASP A 75 -12.91 -18.11 6.05
CA ASP A 75 -14.13 -17.43 6.50
C ASP A 75 -14.70 -18.05 7.77
N ASP A 76 -14.73 -19.37 7.88
CA ASP A 76 -15.15 -20.10 9.08
C ASP A 76 -14.18 -19.87 10.26
N LEU A 77 -12.87 -19.81 10.01
CA LEU A 77 -11.91 -19.41 11.04
C LEU A 77 -12.13 -17.96 11.48
N ARG A 78 -12.34 -17.04 10.54
CA ARG A 78 -12.62 -15.63 10.82
C ARG A 78 -13.87 -15.48 11.69
N GLY A 79 -14.92 -16.25 11.43
CA GLY A 79 -16.16 -16.24 12.22
C GLY A 79 -15.99 -16.72 13.67
N ARG A 80 -14.92 -17.45 13.96
CA ARG A 80 -14.61 -18.00 15.30
C ARG A 80 -13.62 -17.14 16.10
N LEU A 81 -13.04 -16.10 15.48
CA LEU A 81 -12.03 -15.26 16.09
C LEU A 81 -12.56 -13.87 16.40
N SER A 82 -12.13 -13.30 17.53
CA SER A 82 -12.27 -11.86 17.78
C SER A 82 -11.24 -11.11 16.94
N VAL A 83 -11.60 -10.80 15.69
CA VAL A 83 -10.69 -10.21 14.69
C VAL A 83 -10.09 -8.90 15.18
N LEU A 84 -10.88 -8.04 15.84
CA LEU A 84 -10.40 -6.76 16.36
C LEU A 84 -9.33 -6.94 17.44
N GLU A 85 -9.57 -7.81 18.42
CA GLU A 85 -8.63 -8.07 19.51
C GLU A 85 -7.35 -8.74 18.98
N LEU A 86 -7.51 -9.68 18.04
CA LEU A 86 -6.38 -10.32 17.38
C LEU A 86 -5.55 -9.32 16.58
N ALA A 87 -6.18 -8.46 15.77
CA ALA A 87 -5.50 -7.45 14.97
C ALA A 87 -4.67 -6.51 15.86
N ARG A 88 -5.28 -5.97 16.93
CA ARG A 88 -4.58 -5.13 17.92
C ARG A 88 -3.37 -5.83 18.53
N LYS A 89 -3.51 -7.11 18.90
CA LYS A 89 -2.41 -7.89 19.50
C LYS A 89 -1.25 -8.13 18.54
N LEU A 90 -1.52 -8.20 17.23
CA LEU A 90 -0.51 -8.49 16.21
C LEU A 90 0.24 -7.24 15.72
N VAL A 91 -0.24 -6.03 16.02
CA VAL A 91 0.32 -4.75 15.52
C VAL A 91 1.86 -4.68 15.60
N PRO A 92 2.52 -4.91 16.75
CA PRO A 92 3.97 -4.73 16.85
C PRO A 92 4.74 -5.69 15.94
N ARG A 93 4.28 -6.94 15.87
CA ARG A 93 4.92 -7.98 15.07
C ARG A 93 4.68 -7.76 13.58
N TYR A 94 3.46 -7.38 13.20
CA TYR A 94 3.13 -7.05 11.82
C TYR A 94 3.97 -5.86 11.32
N ALA A 95 4.00 -4.76 12.08
CA ALA A 95 4.76 -3.57 11.72
C ALA A 95 6.25 -3.89 11.53
N GLN A 96 6.85 -4.65 12.45
CA GLN A 96 8.25 -5.05 12.34
C GLN A 96 8.52 -5.94 11.11
N GLN A 97 7.67 -6.93 10.85
CA GLN A 97 7.85 -7.82 9.71
C GLN A 97 7.69 -7.07 8.37
N SER A 98 6.77 -6.09 8.32
CA SER A 98 6.56 -5.26 7.15
C SER A 98 7.82 -4.47 6.78
N ILE A 99 8.43 -3.77 7.73
CA ILE A 99 9.63 -2.96 7.48
C ILE A 99 10.90 -3.79 7.33
N MET A 100 10.93 -5.01 7.91
CA MET A 100 12.05 -5.94 7.74
C MET A 100 12.20 -6.37 6.27
N ILE A 101 11.08 -6.50 5.54
CA ILE A 101 11.09 -6.80 4.10
C ILE A 101 11.80 -5.66 3.33
N GLU A 102 11.64 -4.42 3.78
CA GLU A 102 12.29 -3.21 3.25
C GLU A 102 13.68 -2.95 3.88
N HIS A 103 14.27 -3.97 4.52
CA HIS A 103 15.62 -3.94 5.10
C HIS A 103 15.82 -3.03 6.33
N ASN A 104 14.76 -2.69 7.06
CA ASN A 104 14.91 -2.05 8.36
C ASN A 104 15.58 -3.01 9.38
N PRO A 105 16.61 -2.59 10.13
CA PRO A 105 17.40 -3.48 10.99
C PRO A 105 16.74 -3.83 12.33
N LEU A 106 15.67 -3.13 12.71
CA LEU A 106 15.06 -3.25 14.03
C LEU A 106 14.33 -4.58 14.23
N GLN A 107 14.38 -5.08 15.45
CA GLN A 107 13.90 -6.41 15.82
C GLN A 107 12.50 -6.33 16.45
N VAL A 108 11.84 -7.49 16.58
CA VAL A 108 10.49 -7.55 17.19
C VAL A 108 10.48 -6.97 18.61
N VAL A 109 11.57 -7.13 19.38
CA VAL A 109 11.69 -6.56 20.73
C VAL A 109 11.63 -5.02 20.72
N ASP A 110 12.21 -4.38 19.70
CA ASP A 110 12.15 -2.92 19.53
C ASP A 110 10.73 -2.48 19.24
N ALA A 111 10.03 -3.21 18.36
CA ALA A 111 8.65 -2.92 18.01
C ALA A 111 7.71 -3.05 19.22
N VAL A 112 7.88 -4.08 20.05
CA VAL A 112 7.11 -4.23 21.30
C VAL A 112 7.40 -3.06 22.25
N ARG A 113 8.67 -2.68 22.43
CA ARG A 113 9.06 -1.57 23.30
C ARG A 113 8.44 -0.25 22.85
N ILE A 114 8.53 0.08 21.56
CA ILE A 114 7.95 1.30 20.98
C ILE A 114 6.42 1.27 21.11
N PHE A 115 5.78 0.12 20.84
CA PHE A 115 4.34 -0.02 20.97
C PHE A 115 3.84 0.25 22.39
N GLU A 116 4.48 -0.33 23.41
CA GLU A 116 4.12 -0.07 24.81
C GLU A 116 4.34 1.40 25.18
N GLN A 117 5.42 2.04 24.71
CA GLN A 117 5.64 3.47 24.93
C GLN A 117 4.51 4.33 24.33
N LEU A 118 4.06 4.03 23.10
CA LEU A 118 2.95 4.73 22.46
C LEU A 118 1.61 4.53 23.20
N LYS A 119 1.39 3.33 23.73
CA LYS A 119 0.20 2.97 24.50
C LYS A 119 0.17 3.68 25.86
N PHE A 120 1.28 3.66 26.62
CA PHE A 120 1.35 4.28 27.94
C PHE A 120 1.54 5.80 27.89
N GLY A 121 2.14 6.33 26.81
CA GLY A 121 2.27 7.77 26.56
C GLY A 121 0.96 8.47 26.16
N GLN A 122 -0.19 7.80 26.30
CA GLN A 122 -1.54 8.28 25.95
C GLN A 122 -1.74 8.66 24.48
N ARG A 123 -0.87 8.25 23.55
CA ARG A 123 -1.08 8.49 22.10
C ARG A 123 -2.17 7.58 21.54
N PHE A 124 -2.26 6.36 22.06
CA PHE A 124 -3.41 5.50 21.87
C PHE A 124 -4.27 5.66 23.13
N GLY A 125 -5.34 6.45 23.05
CA GLY A 125 -6.21 6.70 24.20
C GLY A 125 -6.89 5.42 24.71
N PRO A 126 -7.79 5.49 25.70
CA PRO A 126 -8.50 4.33 26.25
C PRO A 126 -9.26 3.52 25.18
N MET A 127 -9.71 4.18 24.12
CA MET A 127 -10.40 3.59 22.97
C MET A 127 -9.45 3.24 21.81
N GLY A 128 -8.13 3.26 22.03
CA GLY A 128 -7.14 3.15 20.96
C GLY A 128 -7.20 4.35 20.03
N MET A 129 -7.23 4.09 18.72
CA MET A 129 -7.29 5.07 17.63
C MET A 129 -8.65 5.07 16.88
N LEU A 130 -9.66 4.40 17.43
CA LEU A 130 -11.01 4.26 16.83
C LEU A 130 -11.71 5.58 16.47
N LEU A 131 -11.36 6.68 17.14
CA LEU A 131 -11.95 8.01 16.92
C LEU A 131 -10.96 9.00 16.29
N MET A 132 -9.76 8.54 15.95
CA MET A 132 -8.75 9.40 15.38
C MET A 132 -8.95 9.56 13.87
N PRO A 133 -9.19 10.77 13.35
CA PRO A 133 -9.24 10.98 11.92
C PRO A 133 -7.85 10.74 11.30
N SER A 134 -7.81 10.15 10.11
CA SER A 134 -6.55 9.83 9.41
C SER A 134 -5.67 11.06 9.21
N SER A 135 -6.26 12.23 8.99
CA SER A 135 -5.56 13.51 8.79
C SER A 135 -4.73 13.97 9.99
N LYS A 136 -4.94 13.39 11.18
CA LYS A 136 -4.16 13.64 12.39
C LYS A 136 -3.03 12.64 12.60
N LEU A 137 -2.96 11.58 11.81
CA LEU A 137 -1.91 10.58 11.91
C LEU A 137 -0.52 11.15 11.68
N PRO A 138 -0.26 12.00 10.65
CA PRO A 138 1.07 12.54 10.43
C PRO A 138 1.56 13.41 11.59
N ASP A 139 0.66 14.03 12.36
CA ASP A 139 1.02 14.83 13.53
C ASP A 139 1.59 13.99 14.67
N LEU A 140 1.37 12.67 14.66
CA LEU A 140 1.93 11.74 15.65
C LEU A 140 3.38 11.33 15.37
N ALA A 141 3.90 11.63 14.18
CA ALA A 141 5.31 11.39 13.87
C ALA A 141 6.16 12.51 14.47
N GLU A 142 6.92 12.20 15.52
CA GLU A 142 7.96 13.10 16.02
C GLU A 142 9.20 13.02 15.14
N PRO A 143 9.99 14.11 15.04
CA PRO A 143 11.36 14.00 14.55
C PRO A 143 12.13 13.01 15.45
N ASP A 144 12.51 11.86 14.88
CA ASP A 144 13.42 10.92 15.50
C ASP A 144 14.83 11.19 14.96
N GLU A 145 15.86 10.99 15.78
CA GLU A 145 17.25 11.10 15.31
C GLU A 145 17.62 9.94 14.37
N CYS A 146 16.92 8.79 14.49
CA CYS A 146 17.17 7.61 13.68
C CYS A 146 16.00 7.30 12.73
N SER A 147 16.26 7.37 11.41
CA SER A 147 15.28 7.04 10.36
C SER A 147 14.64 5.65 10.55
N ALA A 148 15.41 4.65 10.99
CA ALA A 148 14.89 3.28 11.16
C ALA A 148 13.86 3.21 12.30
N THR A 149 14.07 3.96 13.38
CA THR A 149 13.14 4.06 14.51
C THR A 149 11.88 4.83 14.12
N ALA A 150 12.03 5.94 13.39
CA ALA A 150 10.91 6.70 12.84
C ALA A 150 10.02 5.80 11.96
N GLU A 151 10.62 5.05 11.03
CA GLU A 151 9.90 4.15 10.14
C GLU A 151 9.11 3.08 10.91
N LEU A 152 9.75 2.41 11.88
CA LEU A 152 9.06 1.40 12.71
C LEU A 152 7.92 2.00 13.52
N ARG A 153 8.15 3.14 14.18
CA ARG A 153 7.13 3.82 14.97
C ARG A 153 5.95 4.25 14.12
N ASN A 154 6.20 4.85 12.94
CA ASN A 154 5.16 5.28 12.02
C ASN A 154 4.35 4.08 11.52
N HIS A 155 5.00 2.96 11.18
CA HIS A 155 4.33 1.73 10.80
C HIS A 155 3.48 1.14 11.93
N ILE A 156 3.93 1.22 13.18
CA ILE A 156 3.14 0.81 14.35
C ILE A 156 1.87 1.66 14.47
N ILE A 157 1.99 2.99 14.35
CA ILE A 157 0.85 3.92 14.42
C ILE A 157 -0.15 3.63 13.28
N ALA A 158 0.33 3.49 12.05
CA ALA A 158 -0.49 3.17 10.89
C ALA A 158 -1.21 1.82 11.07
N SER A 159 -0.48 0.79 11.52
CA SER A 159 -1.04 -0.56 11.75
C SER A 159 -2.08 -0.56 12.86
N GLN A 160 -1.85 0.18 13.95
CA GLN A 160 -2.82 0.33 15.04
C GLN A 160 -4.09 1.04 14.55
N TRP A 161 -3.96 2.12 13.79
CA TRP A 161 -5.10 2.83 13.22
C TRP A 161 -5.92 1.94 12.28
N ILE A 162 -5.25 1.18 11.40
CA ILE A 162 -5.91 0.21 10.51
C ILE A 162 -6.62 -0.87 11.32
N ALA A 163 -5.97 -1.45 12.32
CA ALA A 163 -6.57 -2.48 13.17
C ALA A 163 -7.84 -1.99 13.87
N ASP A 164 -7.84 -0.72 14.32
CA ASP A 164 -8.97 -0.09 15.00
C ASP A 164 -10.12 0.30 14.06
N ASN A 165 -9.82 0.71 12.82
CA ASN A 165 -10.80 1.30 11.92
C ASN A 165 -11.28 0.34 10.82
N ALA A 166 -10.51 -0.68 10.45
CA ALA A 166 -10.87 -1.60 9.36
C ALA A 166 -12.13 -2.41 9.69
N THR A 167 -12.29 -2.84 10.95
CA THR A 167 -13.48 -3.60 11.37
C THR A 167 -14.75 -2.75 11.35
N ALA A 168 -14.65 -1.45 11.66
CA ALA A 168 -15.78 -0.52 11.59
C ALA A 168 -16.25 -0.28 10.14
N LYS A 169 -15.41 -0.59 9.15
CA LYS A 169 -15.68 -0.43 7.72
C LYS A 169 -16.11 -1.72 7.04
N HIS A 170 -16.44 -2.75 7.81
CA HIS A 170 -16.95 -4.01 7.27
C HIS A 170 -18.17 -3.75 6.36
N HIS A 171 -18.23 -4.40 5.20
CA HIS A 171 -19.24 -4.19 4.15
C HIS A 171 -19.26 -2.82 3.46
N THR A 172 -18.22 -2.00 3.61
CA THR A 172 -18.02 -0.80 2.80
C THR A 172 -16.89 -1.02 1.77
N SER A 173 -16.59 -0.01 0.95
CA SER A 173 -15.43 -0.03 0.05
C SER A 173 -14.07 -0.01 0.78
N GLY A 174 -14.06 0.03 2.12
CA GLY A 174 -12.85 -0.05 2.94
C GLY A 174 -12.17 1.30 3.14
N ILE A 175 -10.85 1.30 3.09
CA ILE A 175 -10.02 2.51 3.27
C ILE A 175 -10.13 3.38 2.02
N THR A 176 -10.43 4.66 2.21
CA THR A 176 -10.58 5.64 1.11
C THR A 176 -9.21 6.12 0.61
N GLU A 177 -9.19 6.73 -0.59
CA GLU A 177 -7.95 7.29 -1.14
C GLU A 177 -7.34 8.37 -0.22
N THR A 178 -8.16 9.24 0.37
CA THR A 178 -7.69 10.26 1.32
C THR A 178 -6.99 9.63 2.52
N GLU A 179 -7.60 8.61 3.11
CA GLU A 179 -7.01 7.90 4.25
C GLU A 179 -5.72 7.17 3.86
N MET A 180 -5.67 6.62 2.64
CA MET A 180 -4.45 6.02 2.11
C MET A 180 -3.32 7.04 1.94
N ARG A 181 -3.63 8.26 1.45
CA ARG A 181 -2.65 9.35 1.35
C ARG A 181 -2.14 9.77 2.73
N ASP A 182 -3.01 9.88 3.72
CA ASP A 182 -2.62 10.22 5.10
C ASP A 182 -1.74 9.12 5.74
N LEU A 183 -2.07 7.85 5.53
CA LEU A 183 -1.25 6.70 5.96
C LEU A 183 0.12 6.69 5.28
N ALA A 184 0.17 6.98 3.97
CA ALA A 184 1.42 7.08 3.22
C ALA A 184 2.29 8.25 3.72
N ALA A 185 1.68 9.42 3.96
CA ALA A 185 2.36 10.58 4.50
C ALA A 185 2.93 10.30 5.90
N LEU A 186 2.15 9.65 6.79
CA LEU A 186 2.65 9.18 8.08
C LEU A 186 3.85 8.22 7.91
N SER A 187 3.76 7.26 7.00
CA SER A 187 4.77 6.19 6.88
C SER A 187 6.16 6.73 6.55
N ILE A 188 6.25 7.77 5.71
CA ILE A 188 7.54 8.36 5.32
C ILE A 188 8.04 9.47 6.26
N LYS A 189 7.16 10.13 7.02
CA LYS A 189 7.51 11.33 7.79
C LYS A 189 8.63 11.10 8.82
N GLY A 190 9.67 11.92 8.80
CA GLY A 190 10.85 11.80 9.65
C GLY A 190 11.79 10.65 9.28
N THR A 191 11.63 10.04 8.11
CA THR A 191 12.49 8.96 7.59
C THR A 191 13.38 9.44 6.44
N ALA A 192 14.40 8.67 6.08
CA ALA A 192 15.21 8.91 4.90
C ALA A 192 14.39 8.92 3.59
N SER A 193 13.25 8.21 3.57
CA SER A 193 12.34 8.19 2.43
C SER A 193 11.64 9.54 2.23
N GLU A 194 11.40 10.32 3.30
CA GLU A 194 10.85 11.67 3.18
C GLU A 194 11.80 12.62 2.45
N ALA A 195 13.09 12.59 2.80
CA ALA A 195 14.12 13.38 2.11
C ALA A 195 14.15 13.05 0.60
N THR A 196 14.09 11.76 0.27
CA THR A 196 14.05 11.30 -1.13
C THR A 196 12.78 11.74 -1.86
N ALA A 197 11.61 11.67 -1.20
CA ALA A 197 10.33 12.04 -1.80
C ALA A 197 10.21 13.55 -2.09
N TYR A 198 10.81 14.40 -1.25
CA TYR A 198 10.79 15.85 -1.40
C TYR A 198 12.05 16.44 -2.03
N GLY A 199 13.04 15.61 -2.38
CA GLY A 199 14.27 16.03 -3.06
C GLY A 199 15.21 16.88 -2.19
N MET A 200 15.25 16.61 -0.88
CA MET A 200 16.19 17.22 0.07
C MET A 200 17.38 16.31 0.32
#